data_AF-A0A2B8AU97-F1
#
_entry.id   AF-A0A2B8AU97-F1
#
_cell.length_a   1.000
_cell.length_b   1.000
_cell.length_c   1.000
_cell.angle_alpha   90.00
_cell.angle_beta   90.00
_cell.angle_gamma   90.00
#
_symmetry.space_group_name_H-M   'P 1'
#
loop_
_entity.id
_entity.type
_entity.pdbx_description
1 polymer ?
#
loop_
_entity_poly.entity_id
_entity_poly.type
_entity_poly.pdbx_seq_one_letter_code
_entity_poly.pdbx_strand_id
1 'polypeptide(L)'
;MVWDAVQAPAHLGDRVLASLGDASGAVVRDYYRHRLYWFVPPGTAASWRPVPYVETYGRGTWIEIPPAGLRRGLGPHWVRDPAPGPGPGPVPLLTGVEALHEALTVAYATANGPRVKERR
;
A
#
# COMPACT_ATOMS: atom_id res chain seq x y z
N MET A 1 -19.12 -0.97 -2.95
CA MET A 1 -18.15 0.02 -2.44
C MET A 1 -17.24 0.41 -3.60
N VAL A 2 -16.78 1.66 -3.64
CA VAL A 2 -15.85 2.14 -4.68
C VAL A 2 -14.59 2.62 -3.97
N TRP A 3 -13.43 2.18 -4.45
CA TRP A 3 -12.11 2.54 -3.97
C TRP A 3 -11.18 2.68 -5.17
N ASP A 4 -10.11 3.44 -4.99
CA ASP A 4 -8.92 3.35 -5.83
C ASP A 4 -7.85 2.57 -5.06
N ALA A 5 -6.79 2.11 -5.73
CA ALA A 5 -5.68 1.44 -5.08
C ALA A 5 -4.32 2.06 -5.42
N VAL A 6 -3.40 1.97 -4.46
CA VAL A 6 -2.01 2.38 -4.61
C VAL A 6 -1.14 1.15 -4.39
N GLN A 7 -0.26 0.87 -5.33
CA GLN A 7 0.64 -0.28 -5.33
C GLN A 7 2.07 0.19 -5.09
N ALA A 8 2.75 -0.39 -4.11
CA ALA A 8 4.18 -0.16 -3.88
C ALA A 8 4.99 -1.48 -3.88
N PRO A 9 6.29 -1.47 -4.25
CA PRO A 9 7.17 -2.61 -4.04
C PRO A 9 7.23 -2.97 -2.56
N ALA A 10 7.35 -4.26 -2.23
CA ALA A 10 7.33 -4.73 -0.84
C ALA A 10 8.40 -4.06 0.05
N HIS A 11 9.60 -3.82 -0.46
CA HIS A 11 10.65 -3.17 0.33
C HIS A 11 10.32 -1.72 0.74
N LEU A 12 9.53 -0.98 -0.05
CA LEU A 12 8.99 0.34 0.36
C LEU A 12 7.76 0.16 1.23
N GLY A 13 6.88 -0.75 0.81
CA GLY A 13 5.62 -0.99 1.47
C GLY A 13 5.74 -1.43 2.93
N ASP A 14 6.76 -2.22 3.24
CA ASP A 14 7.01 -2.70 4.61
C ASP A 14 7.43 -1.54 5.53
N ARG A 15 8.19 -0.59 5.00
CA ARG A 15 8.55 0.65 5.72
C ARG A 15 7.32 1.53 5.94
N VAL A 16 6.48 1.65 4.91
CA VAL A 16 5.22 2.41 4.99
C VAL A 16 4.27 1.81 6.02
N LEU A 17 4.11 0.48 6.02
CA LEU A 17 3.30 -0.22 7.04
C LEU A 17 3.81 0.06 8.46
N ALA A 18 5.13 -0.02 8.66
CA ALA A 18 5.73 0.27 9.96
C ALA A 18 5.53 1.73 10.37
N SER A 19 5.62 2.68 9.42
CA SER A 19 5.45 4.11 9.67
C SER A 19 4.01 4.52 9.93
N LEU A 20 3.05 3.99 9.17
CA LEU A 20 1.63 4.33 9.31
C LEU A 20 1.00 3.65 10.52
N GLY A 21 1.48 2.46 10.90
CA GLY A 21 0.91 1.70 12.00
C GLY A 21 -0.61 1.56 11.84
N ASP A 22 -1.36 1.94 12.86
CA ASP A 22 -2.82 1.83 12.88
C ASP A 22 -3.57 2.86 12.03
N ALA A 23 -2.89 3.88 11.52
CA ALA A 23 -3.45 4.78 10.52
C ALA A 23 -3.56 4.11 9.13
N SER A 24 -2.90 2.97 8.92
CA SER A 24 -3.05 2.18 7.70
C SER A 24 -4.38 1.43 7.70
N GLY A 25 -5.09 1.52 6.58
CA GLY A 25 -6.26 0.71 6.30
C GLY A 25 -5.90 -0.72 5.92
N ALA A 26 -6.81 -1.36 5.18
CA ALA A 26 -6.63 -2.70 4.67
C ALA A 26 -5.49 -2.75 3.63
N VAL A 27 -4.69 -3.80 3.70
CA VAL A 27 -3.52 -3.97 2.84
C VAL A 27 -3.44 -5.41 2.36
N VAL A 28 -3.34 -5.56 1.05
CA VAL A 28 -3.08 -6.85 0.39
C VAL A 28 -1.60 -6.91 0.04
N ARG A 29 -0.98 -8.06 0.32
CA ARG A 29 0.35 -8.40 -0.16
C ARG A 29 0.24 -9.49 -1.21
N ASP A 30 0.85 -9.26 -2.35
CA ASP A 30 1.14 -10.27 -3.35
C ASP A 30 2.61 -10.67 -3.21
N TYR A 31 2.84 -11.88 -2.71
CA TYR A 31 4.18 -12.40 -2.48
C TYR A 31 4.94 -12.62 -3.79
N TYR A 32 4.30 -13.21 -4.81
CA TYR A 32 4.92 -13.50 -6.09
C TYR A 32 5.32 -12.25 -6.87
N ARG A 33 4.48 -11.21 -6.83
CA ARG A 33 4.80 -9.93 -7.49
C ARG A 33 5.65 -9.00 -6.63
N HIS A 34 5.93 -9.39 -5.39
CA HIS A 34 6.61 -8.57 -4.38
C HIS A 34 5.96 -7.18 -4.23
N ARG A 35 4.63 -7.11 -4.24
CA ARG A 35 3.87 -5.86 -4.18
C ARG A 35 2.94 -5.83 -2.97
N LEU A 36 2.70 -4.62 -2.46
CA LEU A 36 1.64 -4.32 -1.52
C LEU A 36 0.65 -3.36 -2.18
N TYR A 37 -0.63 -3.52 -1.84
CA TYR A 37 -1.74 -2.72 -2.34
C TYR A 37 -2.52 -2.15 -1.16
N TRP A 38 -2.65 -0.83 -1.14
CA TRP A 38 -3.53 -0.10 -0.23
C TRP A 38 -4.79 0.31 -0.98
N PHE A 39 -5.92 0.27 -0.28
CA PHE A 39 -7.15 0.90 -0.74
C PHE A 39 -7.17 2.35 -0.27
N VAL A 40 -7.51 3.27 -1.15
CA VAL A 40 -7.65 4.70 -0.88
C VAL A 40 -9.02 5.20 -1.35
N PRO A 41 -9.49 6.36 -0.86
CA PRO A 41 -10.78 6.90 -1.28
C PRO A 41 -10.90 7.03 -2.80
N PRO A 42 -12.09 6.80 -3.37
CA PRO A 42 -12.28 6.82 -4.82
C PRO A 42 -12.00 8.21 -5.41
N GLY A 43 -11.39 8.25 -6.59
CA GLY A 43 -11.00 9.47 -7.29
C GLY A 43 -9.64 10.03 -6.87
N THR A 44 -9.04 9.55 -5.77
CA THR A 44 -7.76 10.07 -5.27
C THR A 44 -6.56 9.57 -6.08
N ALA A 45 -6.68 8.47 -6.83
CA ALA A 45 -5.66 8.04 -7.77
C ALA A 45 -5.47 9.02 -8.92
N ALA A 46 -6.52 9.74 -9.32
CA ALA A 46 -6.47 10.69 -10.45
C ALA A 46 -5.60 11.93 -10.14
N SER A 47 -5.49 12.30 -8.87
CA SER A 47 -4.66 13.41 -8.40
C SER A 47 -3.31 12.97 -7.81
N TRP A 48 -2.93 11.71 -7.99
CA TRP A 48 -1.71 11.16 -7.39
C TRP A 48 -0.45 11.81 -7.96
N ARG A 49 0.34 12.45 -7.09
CA ARG A 49 1.66 12.96 -7.47
C ARG A 49 2.64 11.78 -7.60
N PRO A 50 3.37 11.64 -8.72
CA PRO A 50 4.25 10.48 -8.93
C PRO A 50 5.27 10.27 -7.81
N VAL A 51 5.35 9.03 -7.33
CA VAL A 51 6.44 8.51 -6.47
C VAL A 51 7.07 7.35 -7.24
N PRO A 52 8.41 7.27 -7.38
CA PRO A 52 9.01 6.23 -8.21
C PRO A 52 8.65 4.82 -7.74
N TYR A 53 8.39 3.94 -8.73
CA TYR A 53 7.96 2.54 -8.55
C TYR A 53 6.59 2.33 -7.88
N VAL A 54 5.86 3.41 -7.62
CA VAL A 54 4.48 3.39 -7.13
C VAL A 54 3.52 3.56 -8.30
N GLU A 55 2.51 2.70 -8.35
CA GLU A 55 1.45 2.74 -9.36
C GLU A 55 0.10 3.01 -8.69
N THR A 56 -0.79 3.68 -9.41
CA THR A 56 -2.17 3.90 -8.96
C THR A 56 -3.18 3.26 -9.89
N TYR A 57 -4.22 2.72 -9.29
CA TYR A 57 -5.26 1.92 -9.92
C TYR A 57 -6.59 2.60 -9.62
N GLY A 58 -7.08 3.38 -10.59
CA GLY A 58 -8.33 4.12 -10.48
C GLY A 58 -9.53 3.36 -11.06
N ARG A 59 -10.59 4.12 -11.39
CA ARG A 59 -11.80 3.59 -12.01
C ARG A 59 -11.50 2.71 -13.24
N GLY A 60 -12.14 1.53 -13.28
CA GLY A 60 -12.03 0.58 -14.40
C GLY A 60 -10.83 -0.37 -14.30
N THR A 61 -10.05 -0.29 -13.22
CA THR A 61 -9.00 -1.26 -12.90
C THR A 61 -9.48 -2.33 -11.93
N TRP A 62 -8.81 -3.47 -11.93
CA TRP A 62 -9.14 -4.61 -11.09
C TRP A 62 -7.90 -5.06 -10.32
N ILE A 63 -8.06 -5.35 -9.03
CA ILE A 63 -7.03 -6.01 -8.22
C ILE A 63 -7.65 -7.25 -7.57
N GLU A 64 -6.83 -8.27 -7.37
CA GLU A 64 -7.27 -9.49 -6.70
C GLU A 64 -7.46 -9.23 -5.21
N ILE A 65 -8.64 -9.55 -4.70
CA ILE A 65 -9.00 -9.38 -3.29
C ILE A 65 -8.97 -10.76 -2.62
N PRO A 66 -8.11 -10.97 -1.61
CA PRO A 66 -8.07 -12.24 -0.90
C PRO A 66 -9.37 -12.50 -0.13
N PRO A 67 -9.77 -13.77 0.07
CA PRO A 67 -10.83 -14.13 1.01
C PRO A 67 -10.54 -13.59 2.41
N ALA A 68 -11.59 -13.24 3.15
CA ALA A 68 -11.48 -12.80 4.54
C ALA A 68 -10.73 -13.84 5.40
N GLY A 69 -9.85 -13.39 6.31
CA GLY A 69 -9.05 -14.27 7.16
C GLY A 69 -7.83 -14.90 6.48
N LEU A 70 -7.67 -14.80 5.15
CA LEU A 70 -6.47 -15.27 4.46
C LEU A 70 -5.30 -14.30 4.69
N ARG A 71 -4.54 -14.51 5.76
CA ARG A 71 -3.47 -13.59 6.22
C ARG A 71 -2.05 -14.04 5.89
N ARG A 72 -1.90 -15.22 5.29
CA ARG A 72 -0.62 -15.79 4.87
C ARG A 72 -0.86 -16.67 3.65
N GLY A 73 0.17 -16.82 2.82
CA GLY A 73 0.12 -17.66 1.63
C GLY A 73 1.09 -17.19 0.57
N LEU A 74 1.21 -17.97 -0.50
CA LEU A 74 2.04 -17.61 -1.66
C LEU A 74 1.30 -16.67 -2.62
N GLY A 75 -0.04 -16.74 -2.66
CA GLY A 75 -0.88 -15.79 -3.39
C GLY A 75 -1.19 -14.50 -2.60
N PRO A 76 -2.03 -13.62 -3.17
CA PRO A 76 -2.53 -12.44 -2.48
C PRO A 76 -3.13 -12.81 -1.11
N HIS A 77 -2.68 -12.13 -0.06
CA HIS A 77 -3.18 -12.32 1.30
C HIS A 77 -3.22 -10.99 2.04
N TRP A 78 -4.06 -10.91 3.06
CA TRP A 78 -4.21 -9.75 3.92
C TRP A 78 -3.00 -9.59 4.85
N VAL A 79 -2.34 -8.44 4.77
CA VAL A 79 -1.41 -8.00 5.82
C VAL A 79 -2.17 -7.27 6.93
N ARG A 80 -3.12 -6.41 6.52
CA ARG A 80 -4.13 -5.81 7.38
C ARG A 80 -5.49 -6.18 6.83
N ASP A 81 -6.18 -7.06 7.54
CA ASP A 81 -7.47 -7.64 7.16
C ASP A 81 -8.62 -6.77 7.71
N PRO A 82 -9.52 -6.24 6.86
CA PRO A 82 -10.65 -5.43 7.32
C PRO A 82 -11.77 -6.27 7.94
N ALA A 83 -11.74 -7.60 7.79
CA ALA A 83 -12.73 -8.47 8.41
C ALA A 83 -12.56 -8.52 9.94
N PRO A 84 -13.66 -8.58 10.71
CA PRO A 84 -13.59 -8.81 12.14
C PRO A 84 -12.76 -10.06 12.46
N GLY A 85 -11.86 -9.96 13.42
CA GLY A 85 -11.01 -11.07 13.84
C GLY A 85 -10.28 -10.78 15.13
N PRO A 86 -9.46 -11.73 15.63
CA PRO A 86 -8.82 -11.66 16.96
C PRO A 86 -7.67 -10.64 17.06
N GLY A 87 -7.66 -9.61 16.20
CA GLY A 87 -6.65 -8.56 16.15
C GLY A 87 -6.96 -7.36 17.05
N PRO A 88 -6.09 -6.33 17.04
CA PRO A 88 -6.13 -5.20 17.99
C PRO A 88 -7.30 -4.23 17.82
N GLY A 89 -8.25 -4.51 16.93
CA GLY A 89 -9.41 -3.66 16.68
C GLY A 89 -9.88 -3.73 15.24
N PRO A 90 -10.95 -2.99 14.90
CA PRO A 90 -11.42 -2.88 13.52
C PRO A 90 -10.38 -2.18 12.66
N VAL A 91 -9.98 -2.81 11.56
CA VAL A 91 -9.10 -2.21 10.56
C VAL A 91 -9.98 -1.44 9.57
N PRO A 92 -9.74 -0.13 9.35
CA PRO A 92 -10.48 0.61 8.33
C PRO A 92 -10.16 0.05 6.95
N LEU A 93 -11.14 0.02 6.06
CA LEU A 93 -10.90 -0.45 4.69
C LEU A 93 -9.91 0.48 3.96
N LEU A 94 -10.10 1.79 4.11
CA LEU A 94 -9.36 2.80 3.36
C LEU A 94 -8.21 3.40 4.18
N THR A 95 -7.12 3.71 3.49
CA THR A 95 -6.01 4.49 4.01
C THR A 95 -6.15 5.94 3.54
N GLY A 96 -5.85 6.91 4.41
CA GLY A 96 -5.84 8.32 4.01
C GLY A 96 -4.79 8.56 2.92
N VAL A 97 -5.19 9.13 1.77
CA VAL A 97 -4.31 9.26 0.60
C VAL A 97 -3.09 10.13 0.86
N GLU A 98 -3.25 11.25 1.57
CA GLU A 98 -2.13 12.17 1.85
C GLU A 98 -1.11 11.52 2.79
N ALA A 99 -1.57 10.85 3.85
CA ALA A 99 -0.69 10.13 4.77
C ALA A 99 0.07 9.00 4.07
N LEU A 100 -0.61 8.26 3.16
CA LEU A 100 0.02 7.22 2.36
C LEU A 100 1.05 7.80 1.38
N HIS A 101 0.72 8.91 0.71
CA HIS A 101 1.62 9.59 -0.22
C HIS A 101 2.89 10.09 0.48
N GLU A 102 2.73 10.74 1.63
CA GLU A 102 3.83 11.21 2.47
C GLU A 102 4.72 10.05 2.90
N ALA A 103 4.13 8.99 3.46
CA ALA A 103 4.87 7.83 3.93
C ALA A 103 5.64 7.14 2.79
N LEU A 104 5.05 7.00 1.60
CA LEU A 104 5.72 6.43 0.42
C LEU A 104 6.86 7.33 -0.06
N THR A 105 6.67 8.64 -0.06
CA THR A 105 7.68 9.61 -0.45
C THR A 105 8.88 9.56 0.50
N VAL A 106 8.64 9.55 1.80
CA VAL A 106 9.67 9.40 2.84
C VAL A 106 10.37 8.05 2.70
N ALA A 107 9.62 6.95 2.57
CA ALA A 107 10.19 5.61 2.42
C ALA A 107 11.09 5.50 1.19
N TYR A 108 10.67 6.08 0.06
CA TYR A 108 11.47 6.14 -1.17
C TYR A 108 12.75 6.96 -0.95
N ALA A 109 12.65 8.16 -0.37
CA ALA A 109 13.81 9.02 -0.11
C ALA A 109 14.81 8.35 0.86
N THR A 110 14.34 7.71 1.93
CA THR A 110 15.19 6.98 2.87
C THR A 110 15.83 5.74 2.24
N ALA A 111 15.12 5.04 1.35
CA ALA A 111 15.67 3.86 0.68
C ALA A 111 16.73 4.21 -0.37
N ASN A 112 16.63 5.39 -1.00
CA ASN A 112 17.48 5.75 -2.15
C ASN A 112 18.49 6.88 -1.88
N GLY A 113 18.36 7.62 -0.76
CA GLY A 113 19.28 8.68 -0.34
C GLY A 113 19.55 9.76 -1.40
N PRO A 114 20.38 10.78 -1.11
CA PRO A 114 20.95 11.59 -2.17
C PRO A 114 21.87 10.69 -3.02
N ARG A 115 21.55 10.52 -4.30
CA ARG A 115 22.51 9.98 -5.27
C ARG A 115 23.72 10.91 -5.28
N VAL A 116 24.81 10.54 -4.62
CA VAL A 116 26.12 11.12 -4.90
C VAL A 116 26.42 10.75 -6.36
N LYS A 117 26.34 11.71 -7.27
CA LYS A 117 26.82 11.52 -8.63
C LYS A 117 28.34 11.39 -8.53
N GLU A 118 28.86 10.18 -8.44
CA GLU A 118 30.25 9.93 -8.77
C GLU A 118 30.44 10.32 -10.24
N ARG A 119 31.10 11.46 -10.46
CA ARG A 119 31.64 11.81 -11.77
C ARG A 119 32.80 10.85 -12.02
N ARG A 120 32.71 10.08 -13.09
CA ARG A 120 33.86 9.41 -13.70
C ARG A 120 33.98 9.88 -15.14
#